data_AF-A0A7S2ESV5-F1
#
_entry.id   AF-A0A7S2ESV5-F1
#
_cell.length_a   1.000
_cell.length_b   1.000
_cell.length_c   1.000
_cell.angle_alpha   90.00
_cell.angle_beta   90.00
_cell.angle_gamma   90.00
#
_symmetry.space_group_name_H-M   'P 1'
#
loop_
_entity.id
_entity.type
_entity.pdbx_description
1 polymer ?
#
loop_
_entity_poly.entity_id
_entity_poly.type
_entity_poly.pdbx_seq_one_letter_code
_entity_poly.pdbx_strand_id
1 'polypeptide(L)'
;ILHKCHALEIGAKVCAEGFIMDKFCIKRGTLLDKPSVKTLRNPNQHSLHSLIDDPRCLNSGYEVLLDPPSPGEGDLYRRVWTLDAAGAKEMIALARATGRKGLCSTCTDKLGSSLIEGFRATILGEVTDMGDFNNPPTLTNVVARNSSVGCEQFMINNNLAISDMMSSKATSTVTEINSVFPIPRLLSSNNNASSWLQLGSDINGEATDDDFGWSLSLSSDGHTVAIGAPGSYNNSGHVRVYDFNKTLDKWLQLGGDINGEKAGDISGWSVSLSSNGRVVAVGAVDNDGNNENSGHVRVFSFNESFNEWVQLGSDIDGEAAGDLSGFSLSLSQNGTVLAVGAYRNNGDGIVADSGHVRVYMLDDDTWEWLPLGSDIDGEAAGDWSGYSVSLSGDGYSVAIGARHNMGNGDDSGHVRIYHFDDMEWVKLGSDIN
;
A
#
# COMPACT_ATOMS: atom_id res chain seq x y z
N ILE A 1 10.17 -32.27 -11.65
CA ILE A 1 9.25 -31.43 -12.46
C ILE A 1 9.08 -30.14 -11.68
N LEU A 2 9.69 -29.04 -12.15
CA LEU A 2 9.72 -27.74 -11.47
C LEU A 2 8.34 -27.07 -11.53
N HIS A 3 7.82 -26.57 -10.40
CA HIS A 3 6.70 -25.62 -10.41
C HIS A 3 7.25 -24.20 -10.54
N LYS A 4 6.90 -23.54 -11.66
CA LYS A 4 7.06 -22.10 -11.88
C LYS A 4 5.99 -21.37 -11.05
N CYS A 5 6.37 -20.42 -10.19
CA CYS A 5 5.45 -19.35 -9.81
C CYS A 5 5.23 -18.49 -11.05
N HIS A 6 4.03 -18.55 -11.65
CA HIS A 6 3.64 -17.56 -12.64
C HIS A 6 3.36 -16.25 -11.90
N ALA A 7 4.00 -15.16 -12.34
CA ALA A 7 3.52 -13.82 -12.01
C ALA A 7 2.12 -13.64 -12.62
N LEU A 8 1.23 -12.97 -11.89
CA LEU A 8 -0.09 -12.60 -12.39
C LEU A 8 0.08 -11.57 -13.51
N GLU A 9 -0.60 -11.78 -14.64
CA GLU A 9 -0.51 -10.90 -15.82
C GLU A 9 -1.89 -10.70 -16.46
N ILE A 10 -2.04 -9.66 -17.28
CA ILE A 10 -3.26 -9.46 -18.08
C ILE A 10 -3.44 -10.67 -19.02
N GLY A 11 -4.65 -11.20 -19.08
CA GLY A 11 -4.99 -12.44 -19.79
C GLY A 11 -4.83 -13.70 -18.94
N ALA A 12 -4.28 -13.60 -17.72
CA ALA A 12 -4.19 -14.74 -16.82
C ALA A 12 -5.58 -15.20 -16.40
N LYS A 13 -5.82 -16.52 -16.50
CA LYS A 13 -7.03 -17.15 -15.99
C LYS A 13 -6.83 -17.47 -14.52
N VAL A 14 -7.72 -16.97 -13.68
CA VAL A 14 -7.64 -17.11 -12.22
C VAL A 14 -8.91 -17.68 -11.64
N CYS A 15 -8.79 -18.21 -10.43
CA CYS A 15 -9.90 -18.66 -9.63
C CYS A 15 -9.71 -18.23 -8.17
N ALA A 16 -10.79 -17.80 -7.53
CA ALA A 16 -10.84 -17.59 -6.10
C ALA A 16 -12.18 -18.04 -5.52
N GLU A 17 -12.15 -18.66 -4.35
CA GLU A 17 -13.34 -18.87 -3.53
C GLU A 17 -13.25 -17.94 -2.32
N GLY A 18 -14.31 -17.16 -2.08
CA GLY A 18 -14.31 -16.18 -1.01
C GLY A 18 -15.67 -15.54 -0.78
N PHE A 19 -15.72 -14.58 0.14
CA PHE A 19 -16.91 -13.74 0.31
C PHE A 19 -17.03 -12.77 -0.85
N ILE A 20 -18.26 -12.53 -1.30
CA ILE A 20 -18.55 -11.47 -2.27
C ILE A 20 -19.02 -10.25 -1.49
N MET A 21 -18.45 -9.09 -1.80
CA MET A 21 -18.77 -7.84 -1.15
C MET A 21 -18.96 -6.72 -2.16
N ASP A 22 -19.93 -5.84 -1.91
CA ASP A 22 -20.12 -4.64 -2.72
C ASP A 22 -19.07 -3.57 -2.39
N LYS A 23 -18.69 -2.78 -3.40
CA LYS A 23 -17.68 -1.72 -3.21
C LYS A 23 -18.17 -0.61 -2.28
N PHE A 24 -19.48 -0.39 -2.16
CA PHE A 24 -20.03 0.61 -1.25
C PHE A 24 -19.73 0.28 0.22
N CYS A 25 -20.02 -0.95 0.68
CA CYS A 25 -19.69 -1.39 2.04
C CYS A 25 -18.17 -1.48 2.28
N ILE A 26 -17.38 -1.81 1.25
CA ILE A 26 -15.91 -1.76 1.33
C ILE A 26 -15.44 -0.33 1.59
N LYS A 27 -15.85 0.62 0.75
CA LYS A 27 -15.47 2.04 0.87
C LYS A 27 -15.96 2.66 2.18
N ARG A 28 -17.14 2.27 2.64
CA ARG A 28 -17.71 2.73 3.92
C ARG A 28 -16.94 2.19 5.14
N GLY A 29 -16.23 1.07 5.01
CA GLY A 29 -15.58 0.37 6.13
C GLY A 29 -16.54 -0.39 7.06
N THR A 30 -17.85 -0.12 6.99
CA THR A 30 -18.90 -0.85 7.70
C THR A 30 -20.06 -1.26 6.79
N LEU A 31 -20.77 -2.31 7.19
CA LEU A 31 -21.87 -2.86 6.43
C LEU A 31 -23.06 -1.88 6.38
N LEU A 32 -23.69 -1.78 5.20
CA LEU A 32 -24.83 -0.89 5.01
C LEU A 32 -26.00 -1.20 5.94
N ASP A 33 -26.33 -2.48 6.05
CA ASP A 33 -27.39 -3.04 6.90
C ASP A 33 -27.02 -3.15 8.37
N LYS A 34 -25.72 -3.23 8.69
CA LYS A 34 -25.21 -3.34 10.06
C LYS A 34 -24.07 -2.34 10.28
N PRO A 35 -24.39 -1.05 10.53
CA PRO A 35 -23.40 0.03 10.59
C PRO A 35 -22.28 -0.12 11.62
N SER A 36 -22.45 -0.98 12.64
CA SER A 36 -21.42 -1.27 13.65
C SER A 36 -20.48 -2.42 13.26
N VAL A 37 -20.75 -3.11 12.15
CA VAL A 37 -19.99 -4.28 11.73
C VAL A 37 -18.98 -3.87 10.66
N LYS A 38 -17.69 -4.04 10.96
CA LYS A 38 -16.58 -3.71 10.05
C LYS A 38 -16.56 -4.70 8.86
N THR A 39 -16.62 -4.18 7.64
CA THR A 39 -16.85 -4.96 6.41
C THR A 39 -15.80 -6.03 6.19
N LEU A 40 -14.51 -5.67 6.31
CA LEU A 40 -13.39 -6.60 6.07
C LEU A 40 -13.04 -7.49 7.27
N ARG A 41 -13.67 -7.30 8.43
CA ARG A 41 -13.50 -8.22 9.58
C ARG A 41 -14.61 -9.25 9.65
N ASN A 42 -15.83 -8.85 9.28
CA ASN A 42 -17.03 -9.65 9.45
C ASN A 42 -17.91 -9.68 8.17
N PRO A 43 -17.36 -10.01 6.99
CA PRO A 43 -18.13 -10.05 5.74
C PRO A 43 -19.25 -11.10 5.78
N ASN A 44 -19.13 -12.11 6.65
CA ASN A 44 -20.15 -13.12 6.89
C ASN A 44 -21.47 -12.56 7.43
N GLN A 45 -21.46 -11.34 7.97
CA GLN A 45 -22.65 -10.70 8.53
C GLN A 45 -23.40 -9.82 7.54
N HIS A 46 -22.91 -9.64 6.31
CA HIS A 46 -23.57 -8.81 5.32
C HIS A 46 -24.75 -9.55 4.71
N SER A 47 -25.96 -8.96 4.80
CA SER A 47 -27.16 -9.59 4.29
C SER A 47 -27.16 -9.65 2.77
N LEU A 48 -27.71 -10.74 2.25
CA LEU A 48 -27.88 -10.93 0.82
C LEU A 48 -28.82 -9.85 0.23
N HIS A 49 -29.82 -9.42 1.00
CA HIS A 49 -30.72 -8.34 0.61
C HIS A 49 -29.97 -7.04 0.32
N SER A 50 -29.12 -6.59 1.23
CA SER A 50 -28.33 -5.38 1.00
C SER A 50 -27.35 -5.56 -0.15
N LEU A 51 -26.71 -6.73 -0.26
CA LEU A 51 -25.73 -7.00 -1.31
C LEU A 51 -26.33 -6.91 -2.74
N ILE A 52 -27.57 -7.38 -2.97
CA ILE A 52 -28.13 -7.52 -4.33
C ILE A 52 -29.46 -6.82 -4.62
N ASP A 53 -30.12 -6.21 -3.61
CA ASP A 53 -31.36 -5.44 -3.81
C ASP A 53 -31.21 -3.95 -3.47
N ASP A 54 -30.32 -3.55 -2.56
CA ASP A 54 -30.12 -2.12 -2.25
C ASP A 54 -29.39 -1.43 -3.41
N PRO A 55 -29.97 -0.39 -4.04
CA PRO A 55 -29.36 0.26 -5.19
C PRO A 55 -27.96 0.81 -4.94
N ARG A 56 -27.61 1.20 -3.71
CA ARG A 56 -26.28 1.72 -3.38
C ARG A 56 -25.22 0.63 -3.48
N CYS A 57 -25.49 -0.53 -2.90
CA CYS A 57 -24.61 -1.69 -2.97
C CYS A 57 -24.59 -2.25 -4.40
N LEU A 58 -25.77 -2.48 -4.99
CA LEU A 58 -25.94 -3.07 -6.32
C LEU A 58 -25.20 -2.29 -7.42
N ASN A 59 -25.26 -0.95 -7.37
CA ASN A 59 -24.65 -0.10 -8.40
C ASN A 59 -23.17 0.19 -8.16
N SER A 60 -22.62 -0.19 -6.99
CA SER A 60 -21.22 0.07 -6.66
C SER A 60 -20.23 -0.92 -7.29
N GLY A 61 -20.72 -2.05 -7.80
CA GLY A 61 -19.89 -3.16 -8.25
C GLY A 61 -19.44 -4.07 -7.11
N TYR A 62 -18.67 -5.11 -7.43
CA TYR A 62 -18.38 -6.19 -6.48
C TYR A 62 -16.91 -6.61 -6.51
N GLU A 63 -16.46 -7.09 -5.36
CA GLU A 63 -15.15 -7.68 -5.16
C GLU A 63 -15.23 -9.04 -4.47
N VAL A 64 -14.18 -9.84 -4.67
CA VAL A 64 -13.98 -11.13 -4.02
C VAL A 64 -13.00 -10.96 -2.85
N LEU A 65 -13.39 -11.43 -1.67
CA LEU A 65 -12.61 -11.37 -0.44
C LEU A 65 -12.14 -12.78 -0.05
N LEU A 66 -10.82 -13.00 0.03
CA LEU A 66 -10.24 -14.24 0.55
C LEU A 66 -10.20 -14.25 2.07
N ASP A 67 -10.25 -15.48 2.61
CA ASP A 67 -9.99 -15.73 4.02
C ASP A 67 -8.64 -15.14 4.47
N PRO A 68 -8.58 -14.66 5.72
CA PRO A 68 -7.32 -14.31 6.35
C PRO A 68 -6.36 -15.51 6.36
N PRO A 69 -5.03 -15.28 6.32
CA PRO A 69 -4.03 -16.35 6.34
C PRO A 69 -4.11 -17.25 7.59
N SER A 70 -4.62 -16.70 8.70
CA SER A 70 -4.71 -17.31 10.03
C SER A 70 -6.13 -17.17 10.59
N PRO A 71 -6.88 -18.27 10.79
CA PRO A 71 -8.20 -18.17 11.42
C PRO A 71 -8.07 -17.79 12.90
N GLY A 72 -8.53 -16.59 13.29
CA GLY A 72 -8.70 -16.19 14.69
C GLY A 72 -7.73 -15.13 15.23
N GLU A 73 -6.77 -14.67 14.44
CA GLU A 73 -6.11 -13.38 14.69
C GLU A 73 -6.98 -12.28 14.11
N GLY A 74 -6.91 -11.05 14.62
CA GLY A 74 -7.76 -9.92 14.22
C GLY A 74 -7.57 -9.43 12.77
N ASP A 75 -7.14 -10.31 11.88
CA ASP A 75 -6.76 -10.11 10.49
C ASP A 75 -7.98 -9.83 9.59
N LEU A 76 -7.75 -9.00 8.59
CA LEU A 76 -8.76 -8.62 7.61
C LEU A 76 -8.87 -9.66 6.49
N TYR A 77 -10.09 -9.86 6.00
CA TYR A 77 -10.32 -10.53 4.72
C TYR A 77 -9.70 -9.71 3.60
N ARG A 78 -9.00 -10.38 2.69
CA ARG A 78 -8.18 -9.72 1.65
C ARG A 78 -8.97 -9.55 0.37
N ARG A 79 -9.04 -8.32 -0.13
CA ARG A 79 -9.65 -8.01 -1.43
C ARG A 79 -8.74 -8.52 -2.54
N VAL A 80 -9.23 -9.40 -3.42
CA VAL A 80 -8.38 -10.07 -4.42
C VAL A 80 -8.80 -9.86 -5.86
N TRP A 81 -10.09 -9.64 -6.14
CA TRP A 81 -10.58 -9.44 -7.51
C TRP A 81 -11.73 -8.46 -7.55
N THR A 82 -11.72 -7.54 -8.50
CA THR A 82 -12.87 -6.74 -8.93
C THR A 82 -13.60 -7.49 -10.06
N LEU A 83 -14.93 -7.51 -10.05
CA LEU A 83 -15.71 -8.02 -11.18
C LEU A 83 -16.08 -6.90 -12.15
N ASP A 84 -15.90 -7.11 -13.45
CA ASP A 84 -16.46 -6.21 -14.45
C ASP A 84 -18.01 -6.23 -14.44
N ALA A 85 -18.63 -5.35 -15.22
CA ALA A 85 -20.08 -5.23 -15.27
C ALA A 85 -20.79 -6.51 -15.77
N ALA A 86 -20.12 -7.36 -16.56
CA ALA A 86 -20.67 -8.63 -17.01
C ALA A 86 -20.56 -9.70 -15.91
N GLY A 87 -19.41 -9.77 -15.24
CA GLY A 87 -19.17 -10.65 -14.11
C GLY A 87 -20.02 -10.35 -12.90
N ALA A 88 -20.28 -9.07 -12.63
CA ALA A 88 -21.25 -8.65 -11.63
C ALA A 88 -22.65 -9.25 -11.91
N LYS A 89 -23.08 -9.29 -13.17
CA LYS A 89 -24.38 -9.90 -13.55
C LYS A 89 -24.40 -11.42 -13.30
N GLU A 90 -23.33 -12.11 -13.64
CA GLU A 90 -23.17 -13.55 -13.38
C GLU A 90 -23.20 -13.85 -11.87
N MET A 91 -22.50 -13.05 -11.08
CA MET A 91 -22.51 -13.15 -9.62
C MET A 91 -23.92 -12.90 -9.05
N ILE A 92 -24.61 -11.82 -9.46
CA ILE A 92 -25.96 -11.49 -9.00
C ILE A 92 -26.94 -12.63 -9.35
N ALA A 93 -26.81 -13.23 -10.53
CA ALA A 93 -27.65 -14.34 -10.95
C ALA A 93 -27.49 -15.55 -10.00
N LEU A 94 -26.25 -15.88 -9.62
CA LEU A 94 -25.96 -16.92 -8.64
C LEU A 94 -26.51 -16.55 -7.24
N ALA A 95 -26.30 -15.32 -6.79
CA ALA A 95 -26.80 -14.83 -5.51
C ALA A 95 -28.33 -14.95 -5.41
N ARG A 96 -29.07 -14.54 -6.44
CA ARG A 96 -30.54 -14.68 -6.53
C ARG A 96 -31.01 -16.12 -6.56
N ALA A 97 -30.24 -17.02 -7.18
CA ALA A 97 -30.55 -18.45 -7.22
C ALA A 97 -30.30 -19.13 -5.86
N THR A 98 -29.34 -18.62 -5.09
CA THR A 98 -28.86 -19.15 -3.80
C THR A 98 -29.64 -18.56 -2.60
N GLY A 99 -30.22 -17.38 -2.75
CA GLY A 99 -30.84 -16.68 -1.65
C GLY A 99 -32.26 -17.12 -1.30
N ARG A 100 -32.63 -16.88 -0.04
CA ARG A 100 -33.95 -17.17 0.50
C ARG A 100 -35.04 -16.29 -0.10
N LYS A 101 -36.01 -16.91 -0.77
CA LYS A 101 -37.19 -16.26 -1.34
C LYS A 101 -37.96 -15.54 -0.23
N GLY A 102 -38.25 -14.26 -0.45
CA GLY A 102 -38.98 -13.42 0.49
C GLY A 102 -38.10 -12.68 1.51
N LEU A 103 -36.81 -13.02 1.63
CA LEU A 103 -35.85 -12.23 2.41
C LEU A 103 -34.92 -11.37 1.56
N CYS A 104 -34.76 -11.71 0.28
CA CYS A 104 -34.39 -10.74 -0.73
C CYS A 104 -35.48 -10.72 -1.82
N SER A 105 -35.77 -9.53 -2.35
CA SER A 105 -36.86 -9.24 -3.27
C SER A 105 -36.69 -9.97 -4.61
N THR A 106 -35.45 -10.24 -5.00
CA THR A 106 -35.10 -10.89 -6.26
C THR A 106 -34.67 -12.36 -6.10
N CYS A 107 -34.73 -12.91 -4.89
CA CYS A 107 -34.30 -14.26 -4.56
C CYS A 107 -35.32 -15.33 -4.97
N THR A 108 -34.81 -16.51 -5.33
CA THR A 108 -35.63 -17.59 -5.91
C THR A 108 -35.54 -18.95 -5.23
N ASP A 109 -34.60 -19.17 -4.28
CA ASP A 109 -34.35 -20.47 -3.62
C ASP A 109 -34.05 -21.64 -4.58
N LYS A 110 -33.73 -21.37 -5.85
CA LYS A 110 -33.63 -22.41 -6.89
C LYS A 110 -32.51 -23.43 -6.66
N LEU A 111 -31.46 -23.06 -5.94
CA LEU A 111 -30.34 -23.94 -5.63
C LEU A 111 -30.49 -24.68 -4.28
N GLY A 112 -31.65 -24.58 -3.62
CA GLY A 112 -31.93 -25.29 -2.36
C GLY A 112 -31.21 -24.73 -1.13
N SER A 113 -30.45 -23.65 -1.29
CA SER A 113 -29.87 -22.88 -0.19
C SER A 113 -30.85 -21.79 0.25
N SER A 114 -30.99 -21.61 1.57
CA SER A 114 -31.78 -20.54 2.18
C SER A 114 -30.86 -19.46 2.75
N LEU A 115 -29.90 -19.02 1.94
CA LEU A 115 -28.89 -18.07 2.39
C LEU A 115 -29.51 -16.69 2.61
N ILE A 116 -29.14 -16.06 3.71
CA ILE A 116 -29.65 -14.75 4.13
C ILE A 116 -28.53 -13.72 4.37
N GLU A 117 -27.32 -14.17 4.68
CA GLU A 117 -26.13 -13.34 4.91
C GLU A 117 -24.85 -14.12 4.58
N GLY A 118 -23.74 -13.40 4.40
CA GLY A 118 -22.42 -13.99 4.21
C GLY A 118 -22.27 -14.75 2.90
N PHE A 119 -22.60 -14.10 1.78
CA PHE A 119 -22.53 -14.73 0.47
C PHE A 119 -21.11 -15.05 0.05
N ARG A 120 -20.87 -16.35 -0.20
CA ARG A 120 -19.63 -16.87 -0.78
C ARG A 120 -19.88 -17.47 -2.16
N ALA A 121 -18.89 -17.33 -3.02
CA ALA A 121 -18.90 -17.93 -4.35
C ALA A 121 -17.49 -18.32 -4.78
N THR A 122 -17.41 -19.30 -5.68
CA THR A 122 -16.23 -19.58 -6.48
C THR A 122 -16.32 -18.75 -7.76
N ILE A 123 -15.37 -17.84 -7.95
CA ILE A 123 -15.29 -16.96 -9.11
C ILE A 123 -14.11 -17.39 -9.98
N LEU A 124 -14.39 -17.61 -11.26
CA LEU A 124 -13.38 -17.76 -12.30
C LEU A 124 -13.43 -16.56 -13.21
N GLY A 125 -12.29 -16.15 -13.75
CA GLY A 125 -12.24 -15.07 -14.71
C GLY A 125 -10.86 -14.92 -15.35
N GLU A 126 -10.76 -13.95 -16.23
CA GLU A 126 -9.54 -13.55 -16.92
C GLU A 126 -9.18 -12.12 -16.51
N VAL A 127 -7.93 -11.91 -16.09
CA VAL A 127 -7.48 -10.59 -15.67
C VAL A 127 -7.47 -9.64 -16.87
N THR A 128 -8.26 -8.58 -16.82
CA THR A 128 -8.26 -7.52 -17.84
C THR A 128 -7.50 -6.29 -17.43
N ASP A 129 -7.40 -6.07 -16.13
CA ASP A 129 -6.76 -4.91 -15.53
C ASP A 129 -6.07 -5.41 -14.25
N MET A 130 -4.80 -5.06 -14.07
CA MET A 130 -4.04 -5.49 -12.90
C MET A 130 -4.48 -4.79 -11.61
N GLY A 131 -5.41 -3.85 -11.73
CA GLY A 131 -5.81 -2.98 -10.65
C GLY A 131 -4.67 -2.04 -10.26
N ASP A 132 -4.86 -1.46 -9.10
CA ASP A 132 -3.83 -0.75 -8.37
C ASP A 132 -3.84 -1.31 -6.95
N PHE A 133 -3.27 -0.60 -5.99
CA PHE A 133 -3.28 -1.10 -4.62
C PHE A 133 -4.60 -0.81 -3.88
N ASN A 134 -5.38 0.20 -4.31
CA ASN A 134 -6.71 0.49 -3.79
C ASN A 134 -7.79 -0.38 -4.43
N ASN A 135 -7.56 -0.88 -5.64
CA ASN A 135 -8.50 -1.62 -6.45
C ASN A 135 -7.88 -2.96 -6.84
N PRO A 136 -8.42 -4.08 -6.37
CA PRO A 136 -7.94 -5.39 -6.81
C PRO A 136 -8.08 -5.53 -8.33
N PRO A 137 -7.23 -6.38 -8.96
CA PRO A 137 -7.30 -6.62 -10.38
C PRO A 137 -8.72 -6.94 -10.87
N THR A 138 -9.07 -6.42 -12.04
CA THR A 138 -10.41 -6.63 -12.62
C THR A 138 -10.43 -7.89 -13.46
N LEU A 139 -11.51 -8.66 -13.29
CA LEU A 139 -11.80 -9.86 -14.07
C LEU A 139 -12.89 -9.60 -15.11
N THR A 140 -12.63 -10.08 -16.32
CA THR A 140 -13.64 -10.31 -17.36
C THR A 140 -13.87 -11.80 -17.57
N ASN A 141 -14.77 -12.15 -18.48
CA ASN A 141 -15.14 -13.54 -18.80
C ASN A 141 -15.51 -14.32 -17.53
N VAL A 142 -16.12 -13.61 -16.58
CA VAL A 142 -16.34 -14.13 -15.23
C VAL A 142 -17.40 -15.21 -15.25
N VAL A 143 -17.12 -16.28 -14.51
CA VAL A 143 -18.04 -17.39 -14.29
C VAL A 143 -18.19 -17.59 -12.78
N ALA A 144 -19.39 -17.33 -12.27
CA ALA A 144 -19.72 -17.55 -10.86
C ALA A 144 -20.28 -18.96 -10.62
N ARG A 145 -19.81 -19.63 -9.57
CA ARG A 145 -20.26 -20.96 -9.13
C ARG A 145 -20.47 -20.97 -7.62
N ASN A 146 -21.27 -21.94 -7.15
CA ASN A 146 -21.46 -22.14 -5.72
C ASN A 146 -20.11 -22.41 -5.04
N SER A 147 -19.87 -21.84 -3.86
CA SER A 147 -18.59 -21.95 -3.14
C SER A 147 -18.15 -23.40 -2.89
N SER A 148 -19.10 -24.34 -2.78
CA SER A 148 -18.83 -25.77 -2.63
C SER A 148 -18.07 -26.42 -3.79
N VAL A 149 -18.02 -25.77 -4.96
CA VAL A 149 -17.24 -26.27 -6.11
C VAL A 149 -15.73 -26.12 -5.86
N GLY A 150 -15.33 -25.03 -5.19
CA GLY A 150 -13.92 -24.68 -4.97
C GLY A 150 -13.14 -24.44 -6.27
N CYS A 151 -11.86 -24.08 -6.15
CA CYS A 151 -10.99 -23.86 -7.31
C CYS A 151 -10.29 -25.13 -7.82
N GLU A 152 -10.24 -26.19 -7.02
CA GLU A 152 -9.47 -27.40 -7.30
C GLU A 152 -9.90 -28.12 -8.60
N GLN A 153 -11.20 -28.14 -8.90
CA GLN A 153 -11.74 -28.82 -10.09
C GLN A 153 -11.33 -28.15 -11.41
N PHE A 154 -10.91 -26.89 -11.37
CA PHE A 154 -10.54 -26.11 -12.55
C PHE A 154 -9.04 -26.15 -12.86
N MET A 155 -8.22 -26.50 -11.86
CA MET A 155 -6.76 -26.62 -11.98
C MET A 155 -6.33 -27.83 -12.83
N ILE A 156 -7.22 -28.80 -13.06
CA ILE A 156 -6.93 -30.04 -13.81
C ILE A 156 -7.00 -29.83 -15.34
N ASN A 157 -7.74 -28.83 -15.83
CA ASN A 157 -8.06 -28.71 -17.27
C ASN A 157 -7.26 -27.65 -18.04
N ASN A 158 -6.46 -26.79 -17.39
CA ASN A 158 -5.78 -25.67 -18.06
C ASN A 158 -4.29 -25.49 -17.71
N ASN A 159 -3.63 -26.45 -17.05
CA ASN A 159 -2.20 -26.35 -16.70
C ASN A 159 -1.84 -25.06 -15.91
N LEU A 160 -2.80 -24.56 -15.12
CA LEU A 160 -2.63 -23.45 -14.19
C LEU A 160 -2.24 -24.05 -12.83
N ALA A 161 -1.00 -23.82 -12.40
CA ALA A 161 -0.53 -24.20 -11.06
C ALA A 161 -0.40 -22.93 -10.20
N ILE A 162 -1.33 -22.76 -9.27
CA ILE A 162 -1.16 -22.02 -8.03
C ILE A 162 -1.70 -22.95 -6.94
N SER A 163 -0.88 -23.91 -6.52
CA SER A 163 -0.98 -24.51 -5.20
C SER A 163 0.20 -23.96 -4.42
N ASP A 164 -0.02 -22.85 -3.70
CA ASP A 164 0.68 -22.54 -2.44
C ASP A 164 0.12 -21.26 -1.80
N MET A 165 -1.22 -21.17 -1.81
CA MET A 165 -1.95 -20.36 -0.84
C MET A 165 -3.09 -21.25 -0.35
N MET A 166 -2.79 -22.16 0.60
CA MET A 166 -3.65 -22.64 1.70
C MET A 166 -3.11 -23.98 2.27
N SER A 167 -2.55 -23.92 3.49
CA SER A 167 -2.54 -24.93 4.56
C SER A 167 -2.10 -26.40 4.29
N SER A 168 -0.95 -26.81 4.84
CA SER A 168 -0.84 -27.76 5.98
C SER A 168 0.53 -28.45 6.10
N LYS A 169 0.91 -28.79 7.35
CA LYS A 169 2.14 -29.46 7.77
C LYS A 169 2.33 -30.84 7.10
N ALA A 170 3.49 -31.08 6.49
CA ALA A 170 4.04 -32.44 6.36
C ALA A 170 5.58 -32.45 6.27
N THR A 171 6.20 -33.07 7.27
CA THR A 171 7.58 -33.57 7.27
C THR A 171 7.76 -34.64 6.20
N SER A 172 8.81 -34.58 5.38
CA SER A 172 9.50 -35.76 4.83
C SER A 172 10.86 -35.41 4.19
N THR A 173 11.76 -36.36 4.34
CA THR A 173 13.21 -36.34 4.11
C THR A 173 13.62 -36.20 2.64
N VAL A 174 14.61 -35.35 2.39
CA VAL A 174 15.23 -35.11 1.08
C VAL A 174 16.28 -36.18 0.78
N THR A 175 16.17 -36.85 -0.36
CA THR A 175 17.28 -37.56 -1.01
C THR A 175 17.67 -36.78 -2.26
N GLU A 176 18.96 -36.48 -2.38
CA GLU A 176 19.57 -35.66 -3.42
C GLU A 176 19.33 -36.19 -4.84
N ILE A 177 19.10 -35.27 -5.77
CA ILE A 177 19.54 -35.44 -7.16
C ILE A 177 20.03 -34.09 -7.70
N ASN A 178 21.32 -34.04 -7.99
CA ASN A 178 22.03 -32.94 -8.64
C ASN A 178 21.45 -32.65 -10.04
N SER A 179 21.06 -31.40 -10.32
CA SER A 179 21.15 -30.84 -11.68
C SER A 179 21.23 -29.30 -11.66
N VAL A 180 22.46 -28.86 -11.91
CA VAL A 180 22.99 -27.56 -12.35
C VAL A 180 21.99 -26.58 -12.98
N PHE A 181 21.74 -25.42 -12.33
CA PHE A 181 21.57 -24.09 -12.96
C PHE A 181 21.83 -22.98 -11.91
N PRO A 182 22.64 -21.94 -12.20
CA PRO A 182 23.03 -20.94 -11.20
C PRO A 182 21.99 -19.80 -11.12
N ILE A 183 21.42 -19.63 -9.93
CA ILE A 183 20.84 -18.37 -9.44
C ILE A 183 21.60 -18.11 -8.13
N PRO A 184 22.11 -16.89 -7.82
CA PRO A 184 22.73 -16.65 -6.53
C PRO A 184 21.65 -16.66 -5.46
N ARG A 185 21.42 -17.85 -4.88
CA ARG A 185 20.65 -18.04 -3.67
C ARG A 185 21.63 -17.95 -2.51
N LEU A 186 21.49 -16.93 -1.68
CA LEU A 186 22.11 -16.85 -0.37
C LEU A 186 21.49 -17.91 0.55
N LEU A 187 22.02 -19.13 0.51
CA LEU A 187 21.90 -20.10 1.59
C LEU A 187 23.31 -20.41 2.09
N SER A 188 23.60 -19.90 3.28
CA SER A 188 24.77 -20.25 4.06
C SER A 188 24.69 -21.73 4.47
N SER A 189 25.61 -22.53 3.94
CA SER A 189 26.45 -23.37 4.79
C SER A 189 27.78 -23.66 4.08
N ASN A 190 28.88 -23.36 4.78
CA ASN A 190 30.30 -23.53 4.44
C ASN A 190 30.99 -22.42 3.61
N ASN A 191 31.35 -21.35 4.33
CA ASN A 191 32.54 -20.49 4.20
C ASN A 191 33.20 -20.36 2.81
N ASN A 192 32.82 -19.32 2.06
CA ASN A 192 33.74 -18.24 1.64
C ASN A 192 32.95 -17.14 0.89
N ALA A 193 32.73 -16.01 1.56
CA ALA A 193 32.25 -14.72 1.06
C ALA A 193 31.01 -14.73 0.15
N SER A 194 29.84 -14.46 0.72
CA SER A 194 28.70 -13.90 -0.01
C SER A 194 29.05 -12.47 -0.44
N SER A 195 29.73 -12.33 -1.58
CA SER A 195 30.01 -11.03 -2.16
C SER A 195 28.72 -10.43 -2.71
N TRP A 196 28.41 -9.20 -2.32
CA TRP A 196 27.40 -8.40 -3.00
C TRP A 196 27.74 -8.30 -4.49
N LEU A 197 26.76 -8.61 -5.35
CA LEU A 197 26.88 -8.42 -6.79
C LEU A 197 26.17 -7.12 -7.15
N GLN A 198 26.92 -6.16 -7.69
CA GLN A 198 26.39 -4.90 -8.17
C GLN A 198 25.52 -5.12 -9.41
N LEU A 199 24.35 -4.47 -9.45
CA LEU A 199 23.49 -4.43 -10.62
C LEU A 199 23.77 -3.15 -11.42
N GLY A 200 24.16 -3.30 -12.67
CA GLY A 200 24.59 -2.19 -13.52
C GLY A 200 25.83 -1.45 -13.03
N SER A 201 26.09 -0.27 -13.62
CA SER A 201 27.17 0.64 -13.20
C SER A 201 26.71 1.58 -12.08
N ASP A 202 27.67 2.27 -11.46
CA ASP A 202 27.39 3.32 -10.48
C ASP A 202 26.46 4.40 -11.08
N ILE A 203 25.50 4.86 -10.28
CA ILE A 203 24.70 6.06 -10.58
C ILE A 203 25.39 7.23 -9.89
N ASN A 204 25.91 8.18 -10.66
CA ASN A 204 26.66 9.33 -10.15
C ASN A 204 25.84 10.61 -10.26
N GLY A 205 26.04 11.53 -9.32
CA GLY A 205 25.58 12.92 -9.43
C GLY A 205 26.23 13.65 -10.61
N GLU A 206 25.67 14.80 -10.98
CA GLU A 206 26.08 15.55 -12.18
C GLU A 206 26.85 16.84 -11.86
N ALA A 207 26.85 17.29 -10.61
CA ALA A 207 27.53 18.51 -10.21
C ALA A 207 28.31 18.36 -8.89
N THR A 208 29.25 19.27 -8.67
CA THR A 208 29.94 19.38 -7.39
C THR A 208 28.98 19.94 -6.34
N ASP A 209 29.02 19.41 -5.12
CA ASP A 209 28.18 19.82 -3.99
C ASP A 209 26.66 19.71 -4.27
N ASP A 210 26.25 18.82 -5.18
CA ASP A 210 24.84 18.57 -5.47
C ASP A 210 24.14 17.67 -4.45
N ASP A 211 24.93 17.08 -3.55
CA ASP A 211 24.54 16.11 -2.52
C ASP A 211 23.73 14.93 -3.09
N PHE A 212 24.01 14.52 -4.33
CA PHE A 212 23.33 13.39 -4.95
C PHE A 212 23.55 12.10 -4.15
N GLY A 213 22.45 11.45 -3.75
CA GLY A 213 22.48 10.29 -2.85
C GLY A 213 22.21 10.64 -1.39
N TRP A 214 21.89 11.90 -1.09
CA TRP A 214 21.50 12.34 0.26
C TRP A 214 20.34 11.53 0.84
N SER A 215 19.33 11.26 0.02
CA SER A 215 18.18 10.44 0.37
C SER A 215 17.89 9.42 -0.71
N LEU A 216 17.44 8.23 -0.30
CA LEU A 216 17.23 7.08 -1.16
C LEU A 216 15.94 6.36 -0.80
N SER A 217 15.19 5.91 -1.80
CA SER A 217 14.08 4.98 -1.64
C SER A 217 14.06 3.97 -2.77
N LEU A 218 13.64 2.73 -2.48
CA LEU A 218 13.58 1.63 -3.44
C LEU A 218 12.14 1.12 -3.56
N SER A 219 11.76 0.71 -4.76
CA SER A 219 10.58 -0.15 -4.94
C SER A 219 10.77 -1.49 -4.23
N SER A 220 9.68 -2.19 -3.95
CA SER A 220 9.71 -3.47 -3.21
C SER A 220 10.47 -4.57 -3.94
N ASP A 221 10.49 -4.52 -5.28
CA ASP A 221 11.25 -5.45 -6.11
C ASP A 221 12.72 -5.03 -6.32
N GLY A 222 13.10 -3.85 -5.83
CA GLY A 222 14.45 -3.29 -5.94
C GLY A 222 14.88 -2.84 -7.33
N HIS A 223 13.95 -2.76 -8.31
CA HIS A 223 14.29 -2.35 -9.68
C HIS A 223 14.04 -0.87 -9.97
N THR A 224 13.37 -0.13 -9.09
CA THR A 224 13.22 1.32 -9.20
C THR A 224 13.82 1.99 -7.97
N VAL A 225 14.64 3.02 -8.16
CA VAL A 225 15.27 3.80 -7.08
C VAL A 225 15.02 5.29 -7.27
N ALA A 226 14.60 6.00 -6.22
CA ALA A 226 14.53 7.45 -6.17
C ALA A 226 15.72 7.98 -5.37
N ILE A 227 16.36 9.03 -5.86
CA ILE A 227 17.58 9.60 -5.32
C ILE A 227 17.42 11.12 -5.22
N GLY A 228 17.56 11.65 -4.00
CA GLY A 228 17.55 13.09 -3.76
C GLY A 228 18.94 13.72 -3.89
N ALA A 229 18.96 14.97 -4.34
CA ALA A 229 20.15 15.80 -4.54
C ALA A 229 19.86 17.26 -4.11
N PRO A 230 19.70 17.51 -2.80
CA PRO A 230 19.20 18.78 -2.27
C PRO A 230 20.14 19.98 -2.50
N GLY A 231 21.44 19.76 -2.67
CA GLY A 231 22.42 20.83 -2.95
C GLY A 231 22.38 21.36 -4.40
N SER A 232 21.62 20.70 -5.28
CA SER A 232 21.55 21.06 -6.69
C SER A 232 20.93 22.44 -6.94
N TYR A 233 21.35 23.07 -8.05
CA TYR A 233 20.72 24.29 -8.58
C TYR A 233 20.60 25.44 -7.57
N ASN A 234 21.70 25.76 -6.88
CA ASN A 234 21.70 26.76 -5.78
C ASN A 234 20.72 26.38 -4.67
N ASN A 235 20.83 25.13 -4.22
CA ASN A 235 20.03 24.55 -3.14
C ASN A 235 18.51 24.53 -3.39
N SER A 236 18.03 24.68 -4.63
CA SER A 236 16.63 24.34 -4.91
C SER A 236 16.41 22.84 -4.81
N GLY A 237 17.44 22.06 -5.13
CA GLY A 237 17.43 20.61 -5.06
C GLY A 237 16.62 19.95 -6.18
N HIS A 238 16.77 18.65 -6.32
CA HIS A 238 15.94 17.82 -7.20
C HIS A 238 15.95 16.35 -6.75
N VAL A 239 15.05 15.56 -7.35
CA VAL A 239 15.00 14.10 -7.23
C VAL A 239 15.04 13.48 -8.62
N ARG A 240 15.79 12.39 -8.75
CA ARG A 240 15.79 11.54 -9.94
C ARG A 240 15.33 10.14 -9.59
N VAL A 241 14.54 9.56 -10.47
CA VAL A 241 14.10 8.18 -10.36
C VAL A 241 14.74 7.37 -11.47
N TYR A 242 15.28 6.20 -11.15
CA TYR A 242 15.90 5.29 -12.11
C TYR A 242 15.20 3.94 -12.06
N ASP A 243 15.02 3.33 -13.23
CA ASP A 243 14.51 1.97 -13.41
C ASP A 243 15.61 1.07 -13.99
N PHE A 244 15.75 -0.13 -13.44
CA PHE A 244 16.78 -1.06 -13.85
C PHE A 244 16.35 -1.84 -15.09
N ASN A 245 16.98 -1.55 -16.21
CA ASN A 245 16.81 -2.30 -17.42
C ASN A 245 17.63 -3.59 -17.39
N LYS A 246 16.98 -4.70 -17.04
CA LYS A 246 17.58 -6.05 -16.98
C LYS A 246 18.23 -6.52 -18.28
N THR A 247 17.73 -6.06 -19.43
CA THR A 247 18.26 -6.48 -20.74
C THR A 247 19.59 -5.79 -21.03
N LEU A 248 19.71 -4.53 -20.63
CA LEU A 248 20.90 -3.71 -20.82
C LEU A 248 21.89 -3.81 -19.66
N ASP A 249 21.47 -4.37 -18.53
CA ASP A 249 22.20 -4.36 -17.25
C ASP A 249 22.58 -2.93 -16.86
N LYS A 250 21.60 -2.03 -16.90
CA LYS A 250 21.79 -0.58 -16.67
C LYS A 250 20.61 0.04 -15.95
N TRP A 251 20.92 0.97 -15.06
CA TRP A 251 19.96 1.92 -14.52
C TRP A 251 19.68 3.00 -15.56
N LEU A 252 18.42 3.19 -15.91
CA LEU A 252 17.96 4.22 -16.83
C LEU A 252 17.05 5.18 -16.07
N GLN A 253 17.23 6.48 -16.27
CA GLN A 253 16.34 7.45 -15.62
C GLN A 253 14.90 7.26 -16.12
N LEU A 254 13.97 7.16 -15.18
CA LEU A 254 12.54 7.06 -15.38
C LEU A 254 11.93 8.46 -15.34
N GLY A 255 11.53 8.98 -16.50
CA GLY A 255 11.08 10.35 -16.66
C GLY A 255 12.18 11.40 -16.53
N GLY A 256 11.79 12.68 -16.44
CA GLY A 256 12.69 13.80 -16.17
C GLY A 256 12.96 14.01 -14.68
N ASP A 257 13.80 15.00 -14.37
CA ASP A 257 14.09 15.42 -12.99
C ASP A 257 12.84 16.00 -12.33
N ILE A 258 12.60 15.65 -11.06
CA ILE A 258 11.61 16.32 -10.22
C ILE A 258 12.34 17.47 -9.53
N ASN A 259 12.23 18.68 -10.09
CA ASN A 259 12.96 19.85 -9.62
C ASN A 259 12.27 20.52 -8.43
N GLY A 260 13.07 21.01 -7.48
CA GLY A 260 12.63 21.96 -6.45
C GLY A 260 12.08 23.26 -7.05
N GLU A 261 11.35 24.03 -6.26
CA GLU A 261 10.64 25.23 -6.75
C GLU A 261 11.53 26.47 -6.77
N LYS A 262 12.21 26.77 -5.65
CA LYS A 262 13.04 27.96 -5.48
C LYS A 262 14.39 27.62 -4.87
N ALA A 263 15.36 28.49 -5.12
CA ALA A 263 16.68 28.37 -4.52
C ALA A 263 16.59 28.43 -2.98
N GLY A 264 17.24 27.47 -2.32
CA GLY A 264 17.23 27.36 -0.86
C GLY A 264 16.14 26.46 -0.28
N ASP A 265 15.24 25.89 -1.09
CA ASP A 265 14.16 25.01 -0.59
C ASP A 265 14.63 23.62 -0.15
N ILE A 266 15.83 23.19 -0.58
CA ILE A 266 16.45 21.91 -0.21
C ILE A 266 15.57 20.70 -0.64
N SER A 267 15.00 20.74 -1.84
CA SER A 267 14.14 19.65 -2.34
C SER A 267 14.92 18.36 -2.60
N GLY A 268 14.36 17.22 -2.18
CA GLY A 268 15.07 15.95 -2.18
C GLY A 268 15.81 15.67 -0.86
N TRP A 269 15.55 16.47 0.18
CA TRP A 269 16.01 16.18 1.54
C TRP A 269 15.55 14.78 2.01
N SER A 270 14.31 14.43 1.70
CA SER A 270 13.74 13.12 1.96
C SER A 270 12.96 12.65 0.74
N VAL A 271 12.99 11.35 0.49
CA VAL A 271 12.28 10.70 -0.62
C VAL A 271 11.63 9.41 -0.13
N SER A 272 10.42 9.13 -0.60
CA SER A 272 9.73 7.87 -0.34
C SER A 272 9.05 7.40 -1.62
N LEU A 273 9.28 6.15 -2.02
CA LEU A 273 8.64 5.51 -3.17
C LEU A 273 7.51 4.57 -2.72
N SER A 274 6.44 4.52 -3.51
CA SER A 274 5.49 3.41 -3.46
C SER A 274 6.16 2.10 -3.87
N SER A 275 5.55 0.98 -3.49
CA SER A 275 6.14 -0.34 -3.74
C SER A 275 6.31 -0.70 -5.20
N ASN A 276 5.52 -0.12 -6.10
CA ASN A 276 5.65 -0.31 -7.55
C ASN A 276 6.60 0.72 -8.20
N GLY A 277 7.16 1.66 -7.43
CA GLY A 277 8.07 2.68 -7.94
C GLY A 277 7.40 3.69 -8.87
N ARG A 278 6.08 3.92 -8.74
CA ARG A 278 5.31 4.82 -9.62
C ARG A 278 4.70 6.03 -8.90
N VAL A 279 4.79 6.10 -7.57
CA VAL A 279 4.47 7.29 -6.78
C VAL A 279 5.69 7.64 -5.93
N VAL A 280 6.08 8.91 -5.92
CA VAL A 280 7.20 9.40 -5.12
C VAL A 280 6.79 10.64 -4.33
N ALA A 281 7.06 10.62 -3.02
CA ALA A 281 6.93 11.79 -2.15
C ALA A 281 8.32 12.41 -1.96
N VAL A 282 8.40 13.75 -2.02
CA VAL A 282 9.64 14.52 -1.95
C VAL A 282 9.48 15.62 -0.91
N GLY A 283 10.36 15.61 0.10
CA GLY A 283 10.43 16.65 1.12
C GLY A 283 11.42 17.75 0.74
N ALA A 284 11.07 18.99 1.08
CA ALA A 284 11.87 20.19 0.92
C ALA A 284 11.73 21.02 2.19
N VAL A 285 12.66 20.80 3.12
CA VAL A 285 12.54 21.18 4.53
C VAL A 285 12.63 22.68 4.79
N ASP A 286 13.26 23.42 3.88
CA ASP A 286 13.48 24.87 4.01
C ASP A 286 12.58 25.68 3.06
N ASN A 287 11.60 25.03 2.42
CA ASN A 287 10.66 25.75 1.54
C ASN A 287 9.76 26.71 2.34
N ASP A 288 9.51 27.88 1.73
CA ASP A 288 8.77 29.01 2.29
C ASP A 288 7.31 29.10 1.82
N GLY A 289 6.71 28.01 1.31
CA GLY A 289 5.39 28.00 0.67
C GLY A 289 4.27 28.61 1.52
N ASN A 290 4.30 28.33 2.84
CA ASN A 290 3.38 28.88 3.82
C ASN A 290 4.04 29.89 4.77
N ASN A 291 5.19 29.55 5.37
CA ASN A 291 5.97 30.45 6.25
C ASN A 291 7.48 30.21 6.07
N GLU A 292 8.32 31.13 6.59
CA GLU A 292 9.79 31.00 6.50
C GLU A 292 10.29 29.65 7.03
N ASN A 293 10.90 28.85 6.17
CA ASN A 293 11.37 27.48 6.43
C ASN A 293 10.32 26.60 7.12
N SER A 294 9.03 26.74 6.77
CA SER A 294 8.00 25.83 7.26
C SER A 294 8.20 24.41 6.72
N GLY A 295 8.86 24.31 5.56
CA GLY A 295 8.99 23.09 4.79
C GLY A 295 7.69 22.75 4.06
N HIS A 296 7.80 21.91 3.04
CA HIS A 296 6.64 21.33 2.35
C HIS A 296 6.98 19.95 1.78
N VAL A 297 5.94 19.24 1.36
CA VAL A 297 6.03 17.96 0.67
C VAL A 297 5.25 18.01 -0.63
N ARG A 298 5.84 17.46 -1.68
CA ARG A 298 5.16 17.25 -2.97
C ARG A 298 5.17 15.78 -3.31
N VAL A 299 4.05 15.28 -3.84
CA VAL A 299 3.91 13.89 -4.27
C VAL A 299 3.70 13.87 -5.77
N PHE A 300 4.35 12.93 -6.46
CA PHE A 300 4.29 12.80 -7.91
C PHE A 300 3.91 11.38 -8.29
N SER A 301 3.07 11.25 -9.31
CA SER A 301 2.74 9.99 -9.97
C SER A 301 3.38 9.94 -11.36
N PHE A 302 3.95 8.80 -11.72
CA PHE A 302 4.57 8.63 -13.03
C PHE A 302 3.52 8.39 -14.11
N ASN A 303 3.49 9.25 -15.12
CA ASN A 303 2.65 9.08 -16.28
C ASN A 303 3.40 8.37 -17.41
N GLU A 304 3.11 7.08 -17.60
CA GLU A 304 3.77 6.25 -18.62
C GLU A 304 3.51 6.74 -20.06
N SER A 305 2.38 7.41 -20.32
CA SER A 305 2.03 7.88 -21.68
C SER A 305 2.93 9.04 -22.14
N PHE A 306 3.39 9.86 -21.20
CA PHE A 306 4.25 11.01 -21.47
C PHE A 306 5.69 10.80 -21.01
N ASN A 307 5.96 9.73 -20.25
CA ASN A 307 7.24 9.49 -19.59
C ASN A 307 7.63 10.69 -18.71
N GLU A 308 6.69 11.15 -17.88
CA GLU A 308 6.83 12.36 -17.05
C GLU A 308 6.29 12.10 -15.63
N TRP A 309 6.93 12.72 -14.63
CA TRP A 309 6.41 12.79 -13.28
C TRP A 309 5.42 13.95 -13.18
N VAL A 310 4.18 13.64 -12.81
CA VAL A 310 3.10 14.62 -12.68
C VAL A 310 2.76 14.74 -11.21
N GLN A 311 2.69 15.97 -10.70
CA GLN A 311 2.32 16.19 -9.30
C GLN A 311 0.90 15.68 -9.03
N LEU A 312 0.75 15.01 -7.89
CA LEU A 312 -0.46 14.35 -7.43
C LEU A 312 -1.00 15.15 -6.24
N GLY A 313 -2.02 15.97 -6.50
CA GLY A 313 -2.59 16.91 -5.53
C GLY A 313 -1.78 18.19 -5.35
N SER A 314 -2.29 19.07 -4.49
CA SER A 314 -1.61 20.29 -4.07
C SER A 314 -0.41 19.99 -3.15
N ASP A 315 0.42 21.01 -2.93
CA ASP A 315 1.52 20.93 -1.96
C ASP A 315 0.99 20.68 -0.55
N ILE A 316 1.74 19.91 0.24
CA ILE A 316 1.46 19.69 1.67
C ILE A 316 2.41 20.59 2.46
N ASP A 317 1.95 21.79 2.78
CA ASP A 317 2.75 22.80 3.46
C ASP A 317 2.88 22.56 4.97
N GLY A 318 4.05 22.90 5.52
CA GLY A 318 4.27 23.02 6.96
C GLY A 318 3.42 24.11 7.60
N GLU A 319 3.17 24.00 8.90
CA GLU A 319 2.16 24.82 9.58
C GLU A 319 2.70 26.18 10.02
N ALA A 320 3.90 26.20 10.59
CA ALA A 320 4.55 27.40 11.10
C ALA A 320 6.01 27.51 10.64
N ALA A 321 6.57 28.70 10.83
CA ALA A 321 7.96 28.99 10.46
C ALA A 321 8.94 28.11 11.25
N GLY A 322 9.87 27.47 10.55
CA GLY A 322 10.92 26.64 11.15
C GLY A 322 10.51 25.24 11.59
N ASP A 323 9.29 24.78 11.28
CA ASP A 323 8.81 23.44 11.64
C ASP A 323 9.53 22.32 10.89
N LEU A 324 10.09 22.63 9.71
CA LEU A 324 10.80 21.70 8.82
C LEU A 324 9.92 20.51 8.39
N SER A 325 8.68 20.78 7.97
CA SER A 325 7.78 19.76 7.44
C SER A 325 8.37 19.06 6.22
N GLY A 326 8.24 17.73 6.16
CA GLY A 326 8.88 16.91 5.14
C GLY A 326 10.30 16.47 5.51
N PHE A 327 10.70 16.59 6.78
CA PHE A 327 11.99 16.11 7.24
C PHE A 327 12.12 14.59 7.11
N SER A 328 11.06 13.86 7.45
CA SER A 328 10.95 12.43 7.22
C SER A 328 9.63 12.10 6.54
N LEU A 329 9.65 11.11 5.65
CA LEU A 329 8.51 10.71 4.83
C LEU A 329 8.39 9.19 4.79
N SER A 330 7.14 8.71 4.78
CA SER A 330 6.86 7.32 4.45
C SER A 330 5.53 7.20 3.71
N LEU A 331 5.58 6.79 2.44
CA LEU A 331 4.41 6.38 1.68
C LEU A 331 3.98 4.96 2.08
N SER A 332 2.69 4.71 1.99
CA SER A 332 2.12 3.37 1.99
C SER A 332 2.44 2.66 0.67
N GLN A 333 2.15 1.36 0.60
CA GLN A 333 2.57 0.53 -0.51
C GLN A 333 1.88 0.91 -1.85
N ASN A 334 0.63 1.38 -1.85
CA ASN A 334 -0.03 2.05 -3.01
C ASN A 334 0.57 3.41 -3.35
N GLY A 335 1.12 4.11 -2.36
CA GLY A 335 1.37 5.54 -2.45
C GLY A 335 0.14 6.43 -2.28
N THR A 336 -0.94 5.99 -1.62
CA THR A 336 -2.12 6.86 -1.34
C THR A 336 -2.25 7.30 0.11
N VAL A 337 -1.38 6.84 1.01
CA VAL A 337 -1.28 7.33 2.38
C VAL A 337 0.17 7.76 2.60
N LEU A 338 0.36 8.90 3.23
CA LEU A 338 1.67 9.51 3.44
C LEU A 338 1.79 9.98 4.89
N ALA A 339 2.80 9.48 5.60
CA ALA A 339 3.22 10.06 6.87
C ALA A 339 4.31 11.11 6.64
N VAL A 340 4.16 12.28 7.25
CA VAL A 340 5.06 13.43 7.17
C VAL A 340 5.52 13.81 8.57
N GLY A 341 6.81 13.71 8.83
CA GLY A 341 7.43 14.15 10.08
C GLY A 341 8.00 15.56 10.00
N ALA A 342 7.81 16.33 11.08
CA ALA A 342 8.34 17.68 11.24
C ALA A 342 8.81 17.84 12.69
N TYR A 343 10.09 17.58 12.91
CA TYR A 343 10.64 17.36 14.25
C TYR A 343 10.82 18.65 15.07
N ARG A 344 10.71 19.83 14.44
CA ARG A 344 10.79 21.14 15.11
C ARG A 344 9.44 21.81 15.31
N ASN A 345 8.36 21.18 14.87
CA ASN A 345 7.04 21.70 15.14
C ASN A 345 6.77 21.71 16.65
N ASN A 346 6.00 22.70 17.12
CA ASN A 346 5.73 22.92 18.54
C ASN A 346 4.46 22.18 19.05
N GLY A 347 3.94 21.24 18.26
CA GLY A 347 2.67 20.54 18.49
C GLY A 347 1.52 21.51 18.67
N ASP A 348 0.78 21.36 19.76
CA ASP A 348 -0.33 22.24 20.20
C ASP A 348 0.08 23.68 20.56
N GLY A 349 1.35 24.06 20.35
CA GLY A 349 1.90 25.38 20.60
C GLY A 349 2.32 25.63 22.06
N ILE A 350 2.26 24.61 22.92
CA ILE A 350 2.62 24.72 24.34
C ILE A 350 4.06 24.25 24.59
N VAL A 351 4.58 23.35 23.75
CA VAL A 351 5.80 22.60 24.02
C VAL A 351 6.80 22.79 22.87
N ALA A 352 7.81 23.64 23.09
CA ALA A 352 8.77 24.01 22.05
C ALA A 352 9.52 22.80 21.46
N ASP A 353 9.57 22.69 20.14
CA ASP A 353 10.25 21.63 19.40
C ASP A 353 9.89 20.20 19.88
N SER A 354 8.64 19.96 20.29
CA SER A 354 8.20 18.59 20.62
C SER A 354 8.18 17.68 19.39
N GLY A 355 8.00 18.28 18.22
CA GLY A 355 7.85 17.63 16.93
C GLY A 355 6.47 17.00 16.77
N HIS A 356 6.05 16.77 15.53
CA HIS A 356 4.80 16.08 15.24
C HIS A 356 4.91 15.23 13.97
N VAL A 357 3.91 14.38 13.77
CA VAL A 357 3.69 13.64 12.52
C VAL A 357 2.26 13.87 12.07
N ARG A 358 2.11 14.24 10.80
CA ARG A 358 0.82 14.33 10.11
C ARG A 358 0.71 13.19 9.12
N VAL A 359 -0.46 12.57 9.06
CA VAL A 359 -0.72 11.50 8.09
C VAL A 359 -1.82 11.98 7.16
N TYR A 360 -1.60 11.80 5.86
CA TYR A 360 -2.53 12.23 4.82
C TYR A 360 -2.98 11.03 4.00
N MET A 361 -4.20 11.08 3.50
CA MET A 361 -4.75 10.15 2.53
C MET A 361 -5.17 10.92 1.28
N LEU A 362 -4.78 10.41 0.12
CA LEU A 362 -5.22 10.95 -1.17
C LEU A 362 -6.72 10.68 -1.34
N ASP A 363 -7.47 11.73 -1.65
CA ASP A 363 -8.90 11.63 -1.91
C ASP A 363 -9.16 11.18 -3.36
N ASP A 364 -9.91 10.09 -3.53
CA ASP A 364 -10.16 9.49 -4.85
C ASP A 364 -11.03 10.37 -5.78
N ASP A 365 -11.79 11.32 -5.21
CA ASP A 365 -12.72 12.18 -5.97
C ASP A 365 -12.05 13.49 -6.40
N THR A 366 -11.30 14.11 -5.51
CA THR A 366 -10.66 15.42 -5.71
C THR A 366 -9.18 15.32 -6.12
N TRP A 367 -8.54 14.18 -5.88
CA TRP A 367 -7.09 13.98 -6.06
C TRP A 367 -6.24 14.90 -5.18
N GLU A 368 -6.77 15.33 -4.04
CA GLU A 368 -6.08 16.15 -3.05
C GLU A 368 -5.66 15.31 -1.83
N TRP A 369 -4.59 15.72 -1.16
CA TRP A 369 -4.14 15.10 0.09
C TRP A 369 -4.92 15.66 1.28
N LEU A 370 -5.73 14.81 1.91
CA LEU A 370 -6.53 15.18 3.07
C LEU A 370 -5.94 14.59 4.35
N PRO A 371 -5.98 15.32 5.49
CA PRO A 371 -5.55 14.77 6.77
C PRO A 371 -6.32 13.48 7.12
N LEU A 372 -5.59 12.45 7.52
CA LEU A 372 -6.11 11.18 8.01
C LEU A 372 -6.02 11.18 9.54
N GLY A 373 -7.03 11.74 10.20
CA GLY A 373 -7.05 11.90 11.66
C GLY A 373 -6.38 13.19 12.15
N SER A 374 -6.27 13.31 13.46
CA SER A 374 -5.55 14.39 14.16
C SER A 374 -4.03 14.19 14.07
N ASP A 375 -3.29 15.27 14.27
CA ASP A 375 -1.83 15.24 14.34
C ASP A 375 -1.33 14.39 15.51
N ILE A 376 -0.17 13.77 15.32
CA ILE A 376 0.48 12.94 16.35
C ILE A 376 1.65 13.72 16.96
N ASP A 377 1.36 14.46 18.02
CA ASP A 377 2.32 15.35 18.68
C ASP A 377 3.31 14.61 19.59
N GLY A 378 4.53 15.15 19.68
CA GLY A 378 5.52 14.81 20.70
C GLY A 378 5.05 15.20 22.09
N GLU A 379 5.46 14.44 23.10
CA GLU A 379 4.96 14.60 24.47
C GLU A 379 5.70 15.67 25.30
N ALA A 380 6.96 15.98 24.98
CA ALA A 380 7.78 16.93 25.72
C ALA A 380 8.69 17.78 24.82
N ALA A 381 9.20 18.87 25.39
CA ALA A 381 9.98 19.86 24.65
C ALA A 381 11.33 19.30 24.23
N GLY A 382 11.67 19.45 22.96
CA GLY A 382 12.91 18.95 22.40
C GLY A 382 12.95 17.44 22.17
N ASP A 383 11.82 16.73 22.27
CA ASP A 383 11.76 15.29 21.99
C ASP A 383 12.10 14.97 20.53
N TRP A 384 11.80 15.90 19.63
CA TRP A 384 11.95 15.78 18.18
C TRP A 384 11.17 14.59 17.61
N SER A 385 9.91 14.42 18.05
CA SER A 385 8.98 13.44 17.49
C SER A 385 8.80 13.69 15.99
N GLY A 386 8.78 12.63 15.19
CA GLY A 386 8.75 12.75 13.72
C GLY A 386 10.11 12.97 13.08
N TYR A 387 11.21 12.83 13.84
CA TYR A 387 12.56 12.79 13.27
C TYR A 387 12.73 11.64 12.25
N SER A 388 12.10 10.51 12.52
CA SER A 388 11.95 9.40 11.58
C SER A 388 10.54 8.84 11.63
N VAL A 389 9.96 8.53 10.47
CA VAL A 389 8.65 7.89 10.36
C VAL A 389 8.73 6.64 9.49
N SER A 390 7.94 5.62 9.82
CA SER A 390 7.74 4.45 8.98
C SER A 390 6.27 4.08 9.00
N LEU A 391 5.65 4.09 7.83
CA LEU A 391 4.25 3.74 7.63
C LEU A 391 4.13 2.28 7.19
N SER A 392 3.10 1.59 7.67
CA SER A 392 2.77 0.24 7.20
C SER A 392 2.34 0.26 5.74
N GLY A 393 2.46 -0.89 5.07
CA GLY A 393 2.09 -1.01 3.66
C GLY A 393 0.63 -0.62 3.39
N ASP A 394 -0.29 -0.91 4.33
CA ASP A 394 -1.71 -0.54 4.27
C ASP A 394 -2.01 0.92 4.65
N GLY A 395 -1.03 1.66 5.17
CA GLY A 395 -1.20 3.07 5.55
C GLY A 395 -1.83 3.31 6.92
N TYR A 396 -2.20 2.27 7.68
CA TYR A 396 -2.97 2.45 8.92
C TYR A 396 -2.18 2.21 10.21
N SER A 397 -0.87 1.96 10.13
CA SER A 397 0.00 1.90 11.30
C SER A 397 1.27 2.71 11.05
N VAL A 398 1.65 3.57 11.98
CA VAL A 398 2.83 4.42 11.85
C VAL A 398 3.75 4.25 13.06
N ALA A 399 5.04 4.03 12.81
CA ALA A 399 6.09 4.10 13.81
C ALA A 399 6.79 5.46 13.72
N ILE A 400 6.97 6.11 14.87
CA ILE A 400 7.48 7.47 14.98
C ILE A 400 8.65 7.45 15.97
N GLY A 401 9.82 7.87 15.51
CA GLY A 401 11.01 8.03 16.33
C GLY A 401 11.17 9.46 16.84
N ALA A 402 11.52 9.59 18.12
CA ALA A 402 11.86 10.85 18.77
C ALA A 402 13.24 10.70 19.42
N ARG A 403 14.29 11.06 18.70
CA ARG A 403 15.69 10.73 19.05
C ARG A 403 16.22 11.44 20.29
N HIS A 404 15.55 12.49 20.76
CA HIS A 404 15.96 13.29 21.91
C HIS A 404 15.01 13.15 23.10
N ASN A 405 14.06 12.23 23.03
CA ASN A 405 13.17 12.00 24.16
C ASN A 405 13.93 11.58 25.42
N MET A 406 13.55 12.20 26.53
CA MET A 406 14.24 12.04 27.82
C MET A 406 13.52 11.12 28.80
N GLY A 407 12.49 10.38 28.37
CA GLY A 407 11.65 9.56 29.22
C GLY A 407 12.41 8.46 30.01
N ASN A 408 13.58 8.04 29.52
CA ASN A 408 14.43 7.02 30.15
C ASN A 408 15.88 7.49 30.41
N GLY A 409 16.10 8.80 30.45
CA GLY A 409 17.42 9.43 30.62
C GLY A 409 17.69 10.48 29.55
N ASP A 410 18.67 11.36 29.78
CA ASP A 410 19.00 12.44 28.84
C ASP A 410 19.28 11.88 27.43
N ASP A 411 18.55 12.38 26.44
CA ASP A 411 18.64 11.97 25.02
C ASP A 411 18.55 10.46 24.78
N SER A 412 17.80 9.72 25.62
CA SER A 412 17.64 8.27 25.48
C SER A 412 16.90 7.89 24.18
N GLY A 413 16.02 8.78 23.72
CA GLY A 413 15.12 8.55 22.60
C GLY A 413 14.07 7.47 22.87
N HIS A 414 13.06 7.42 22.00
CA HIS A 414 12.09 6.32 21.95
C HIS A 414 11.43 6.21 20.58
N VAL A 415 10.67 5.12 20.41
CA VAL A 415 9.76 4.90 19.28
C VAL A 415 8.35 4.64 19.81
N ARG A 416 7.38 5.34 19.21
CA ARG A 416 5.94 5.11 19.42
C ARG A 416 5.32 4.52 18.17
N ILE A 417 4.44 3.55 18.34
CA ILE A 417 3.65 2.96 17.26
C ILE A 417 2.20 3.39 17.45
N TYR A 418 1.55 3.84 16.38
CA TYR A 418 0.13 4.19 16.37
C TYR A 418 -0.59 3.36 15.32
N HIS A 419 -1.86 3.05 15.57
CA HIS A 419 -2.77 2.46 14.62
C HIS A 419 -4.00 3.34 14.46
N PHE A 420 -4.44 3.54 13.23
CA PHE A 420 -5.61 4.34 12.93
C PHE A 420 -6.88 3.51 13.13
N ASP A 421 -7.71 3.89 14.10
CA ASP A 421 -9.00 3.26 14.37
C ASP A 421 -10.05 4.31 14.73
N ASP A 422 -11.29 4.09 14.29
CA ASP A 422 -12.43 4.98 14.53
C ASP A 422 -12.13 6.49 14.31
N MET A 423 -11.40 6.80 13.23
CA MET A 423 -10.99 8.16 12.80
C MET A 423 -9.90 8.83 13.66
N GLU A 424 -9.22 8.09 14.52
CA GLU A 424 -8.18 8.60 15.41
C GLU A 424 -6.92 7.73 15.37
N TRP A 425 -5.75 8.32 15.63
CA TRP A 425 -4.50 7.58 15.82
C TRP A 425 -4.36 7.13 17.27
N VAL A 426 -4.42 5.82 17.49
CA VAL A 426 -4.33 5.22 18.82
C VAL A 426 -2.96 4.60 19.02
N LYS A 427 -2.24 5.02 20.06
CA LYS A 427 -0.94 4.44 20.43
C LYS A 427 -1.08 2.96 20.75
N LEU A 428 -0.28 2.13 20.09
CA LEU A 428 -0.19 0.69 20.30
C LEU A 428 0.91 0.37 21.32
N GLY A 429 0.50 -0.06 22.51
CA GLY A 429 1.42 -0.51 23.55
C GLY A 429 2.21 0.62 24.23
N SER A 430 3.23 0.23 24.97
CA SER A 430 4.17 1.14 25.63
C SER A 430 5.25 1.63 24.67
N ASP A 431 5.96 2.68 25.06
CA ASP A 431 7.14 3.18 24.35
C ASP A 431 8.21 2.09 24.20
N ILE A 432 8.87 2.09 23.04
CA ILE A 432 10.02 1.23 22.74
C ILE A 432 11.27 2.09 22.91
N ASN A 433 12.18 1.69 23.80
CA ASN A 433 13.39 2.44 24.18
C ASN A 433 14.67 1.68 23.88
#